data_AF-A0A5P1EQW7-F1
#
_entry.id   AF-A0A5P1EQW7-F1
#
_cell.length_a   1.000
_cell.length_b   1.000
_cell.length_c   1.000
_cell.angle_alpha   90.00
_cell.angle_beta   90.00
_cell.angle_gamma   90.00
#
_symmetry.space_group_name_H-M   'P 1'
#
loop_
_entity.id
_entity.type
_entity.pdbx_description
1 polymer ?
#
loop_
_entity_poly.entity_id
_entity_poly.type
_entity_poly.pdbx_seq_one_letter_code
_entity_poly.pdbx_strand_id
1 'polypeptide(L)'
;MYSFNNNNILPISSNPSSPAKDWPTAEKPDPRRRRICIGLSAVAMAAIAATILILAFTVYKVREPTMRLNSVNFKDLDLTKNLTVVADVSVKNPNALPFKFKSSTTTLLYRTKQVGVAYGPPGQVGARGTLRTNVTMNVISSKLVGDSKFMEDVGKGSLELETSTMVGGKVTILGIFKRHVDVMMKCSVSVEIGSQKILDQHCAQRMWL
;
A
#
# COMPACT_ATOMS: atom_id res chain seq x y z
N MET A 1 -11.21 66.85 -92.94
CA MET A 1 -12.07 68.05 -92.87
C MET A 1 -13.32 67.63 -92.10
N TYR A 2 -13.50 67.93 -90.82
CA TYR A 2 -13.38 69.22 -90.15
C TYR A 2 -12.68 69.12 -88.79
N SER A 3 -11.89 70.15 -88.54
CA SER A 3 -11.28 70.53 -87.28
C SER A 3 -12.22 71.51 -86.59
N PHE A 4 -12.48 71.35 -85.29
CA PHE A 4 -12.84 72.47 -84.41
C PHE A 4 -12.04 72.34 -83.12
N ASN A 5 -11.37 73.44 -82.80
CA ASN A 5 -10.35 73.60 -81.78
C ASN A 5 -10.84 74.63 -80.75
N ASN A 6 -10.39 74.44 -79.51
CA ASN A 6 -10.26 75.42 -78.41
C ASN A 6 -11.52 76.12 -77.87
N ASN A 7 -11.60 76.56 -76.62
CA ASN A 7 -10.93 76.30 -75.33
C ASN A 7 -11.75 77.14 -74.35
N ASN A 8 -12.10 76.59 -73.18
CA ASN A 8 -12.35 77.39 -71.98
C ASN A 8 -11.89 76.58 -70.77
N ILE A 9 -10.86 77.07 -70.10
CA ILE A 9 -10.27 76.54 -68.87
C ILE A 9 -10.63 77.53 -67.75
N LEU A 10 -11.10 77.05 -66.59
CA LEU A 10 -10.91 77.57 -65.22
C LEU A 10 -11.50 76.52 -64.21
N PRO A 11 -11.11 76.45 -62.91
CA PRO A 11 -9.98 75.65 -62.41
C PRO A 11 -10.37 74.57 -61.36
N ILE A 12 -9.42 73.66 -61.11
CA ILE A 12 -9.09 72.91 -59.87
C ILE A 12 -10.25 72.54 -58.91
N SER A 13 -10.45 71.22 -58.70
CA SER A 13 -10.53 70.67 -57.34
C SER A 13 -10.11 69.20 -57.32
N SER A 14 -9.07 68.92 -56.56
CA SER A 14 -8.48 67.61 -56.34
C SER A 14 -9.44 66.68 -55.60
N ASN A 15 -9.70 65.53 -56.21
CA ASN A 15 -9.77 64.20 -55.60
C ASN A 15 -10.46 64.09 -54.21
N PRO A 16 -11.71 63.60 -54.11
CA PRO A 16 -12.20 63.10 -52.84
C PRO A 16 -11.52 61.75 -52.58
N SER A 17 -10.42 61.77 -51.85
CA SER A 17 -9.83 60.59 -51.22
C SER A 17 -10.94 59.83 -50.48
N SER A 18 -11.31 58.67 -51.00
CA SER A 18 -12.16 57.74 -50.26
C SER A 18 -11.48 57.45 -48.91
N PRO A 19 -12.20 57.52 -47.77
CA PRO A 19 -11.62 57.15 -46.50
C PRO A 19 -11.27 55.67 -46.58
N ALA A 20 -9.96 55.37 -46.56
CA ALA A 20 -9.49 54.02 -46.34
C ALA A 20 -10.14 53.51 -45.06
N LYS A 21 -10.95 52.45 -45.15
CA LYS A 21 -11.43 51.75 -43.96
C LYS A 21 -10.20 51.16 -43.29
N ASP A 22 -9.71 51.85 -42.27
CA ASP A 22 -8.65 51.37 -41.40
C ASP A 22 -9.23 50.18 -40.63
N TRP A 23 -9.00 48.97 -41.13
CA TRP A 23 -9.35 47.76 -40.41
C TRP A 23 -8.44 47.71 -39.18
N PRO A 24 -8.97 47.53 -37.95
CA PRO A 24 -8.12 47.48 -36.78
C PRO A 24 -7.05 46.41 -36.98
N THR A 25 -5.81 46.85 -37.18
CA THR A 25 -4.67 45.96 -37.31
C THR A 25 -4.59 45.17 -36.02
N ALA A 26 -4.76 43.85 -36.08
CA ALA A 26 -4.72 42.99 -34.91
C ALA A 26 -3.41 43.25 -34.15
N GLU A 27 -3.53 43.88 -32.98
CA GLU A 27 -2.40 44.27 -32.14
C GLU A 27 -1.66 42.98 -31.76
N LYS A 28 -0.46 42.78 -32.30
CA LYS A 28 0.32 41.56 -32.05
C LYS A 28 0.58 41.49 -30.55
N PRO A 29 0.16 40.41 -29.86
CA PRO A 29 0.29 40.33 -28.41
C PRO A 29 1.77 40.50 -28.02
N ASP A 30 2.04 41.44 -27.12
CA ASP A 30 3.39 41.78 -26.67
C ASP A 30 4.15 40.48 -26.28
N PRO A 31 5.28 40.17 -26.92
CA PRO A 31 6.05 38.96 -26.63
C PRO A 31 6.47 38.86 -25.16
N ARG A 32 6.57 39.96 -24.42
CA ARG A 32 6.85 39.95 -22.97
C ARG A 32 5.68 39.40 -22.17
N ARG A 33 4.45 39.84 -22.47
CA ARG A 33 3.22 39.37 -21.82
C ARG A 33 2.96 37.88 -22.10
N ARG A 34 3.25 37.43 -23.33
CA ARG A 34 3.15 36.01 -23.72
C ARG A 34 4.16 35.12 -22.98
N ARG A 35 5.41 35.57 -22.81
CA ARG A 35 6.43 34.82 -22.04
C ARG A 35 6.08 34.72 -20.55
N ILE A 36 5.50 35.77 -19.97
CA ILE A 36 5.03 35.76 -18.57
C ILE A 36 3.87 34.77 -18.39
N CYS A 37 2.89 34.75 -19.29
CA CYS A 37 1.80 33.77 -19.24
C CYS A 37 2.30 32.32 -19.39
N ILE A 38 3.26 32.07 -20.29
CA ILE A 38 3.87 30.74 -20.45
C ILE A 38 4.65 30.35 -19.20
N GLY A 39 5.46 31.26 -18.64
CA GLY A 39 6.20 31.01 -17.39
C GLY A 39 5.27 30.68 -16.22
N LEU A 40 4.21 31.46 -16.03
CA LEU A 40 3.19 31.20 -15.00
C LEU A 40 2.49 29.85 -15.20
N SER A 41 2.13 29.50 -16.44
CA SER A 41 1.52 28.21 -16.75
C SER A 41 2.46 27.02 -16.49
N ALA A 42 3.75 27.17 -16.80
CA ALA A 42 4.76 26.15 -16.54
C ALA A 42 4.99 25.94 -15.04
N VAL A 43 5.04 27.04 -14.26
CA VAL A 43 5.14 26.96 -12.78
C VAL A 43 3.90 26.31 -12.18
N ALA A 44 2.69 26.65 -12.65
CA ALA A 44 1.46 26.02 -12.19
C ALA A 44 1.43 24.52 -12.50
N MET A 45 1.81 24.12 -13.73
CA MET A 45 1.92 22.72 -14.12
C MET A 45 2.96 21.97 -13.27
N ALA A 46 4.12 22.57 -13.03
CA ALA A 46 5.16 21.98 -12.18
C ALA A 46 4.68 21.81 -10.73
N ALA A 47 3.96 22.79 -10.19
CA ALA A 47 3.38 22.71 -8.85
C ALA A 47 2.31 21.60 -8.73
N ILE A 48 1.45 21.45 -9.75
CA ILE A 48 0.46 20.35 -9.82
C ILE A 48 1.17 19.00 -9.93
N ALA A 49 2.17 18.87 -10.80
CA ALA A 49 2.95 17.64 -10.92
C ALA A 49 3.66 17.28 -9.62
N ALA A 50 4.29 18.26 -8.94
CA ALA A 50 4.95 18.06 -7.66
C ALA A 50 3.97 17.62 -6.57
N THR A 51 2.79 18.25 -6.49
CA THR A 51 1.75 17.84 -5.53
C THR A 51 1.23 16.44 -5.81
N ILE A 52 0.99 16.07 -7.07
CA ILE A 52 0.62 14.69 -7.44
C ILE A 52 1.72 13.70 -7.04
N LEU A 53 2.98 14.01 -7.29
CA LEU A 53 4.11 13.15 -6.90
C LEU A 53 4.16 12.96 -5.39
N ILE A 54 4.06 14.05 -4.61
CA ILE A 54 4.05 13.98 -3.14
C ILE A 54 2.86 13.16 -2.65
N LEU A 55 1.67 13.36 -3.21
CA LEU A 55 0.48 12.56 -2.88
C LEU A 55 0.67 11.09 -3.23
N ALA A 56 1.26 10.77 -4.37
CA ALA A 56 1.58 9.40 -4.75
C ALA A 56 2.55 8.76 -3.74
N PHE A 57 3.67 9.41 -3.43
CA PHE A 57 4.64 8.87 -2.47
C PHE A 57 4.06 8.72 -1.05
N THR A 58 3.18 9.64 -0.63
CA THR A 58 2.56 9.58 0.70
C THR A 58 1.49 8.49 0.79
N VAL A 59 0.67 8.29 -0.24
CA VAL A 59 -0.39 7.26 -0.26
C VAL A 59 0.18 5.86 -0.49
N TYR A 60 1.20 5.73 -1.34
CA TYR A 60 1.84 4.44 -1.64
C TYR A 60 2.95 4.05 -0.65
N LYS A 61 3.11 4.81 0.45
CA LYS A 61 4.05 4.43 1.51
C LYS A 61 3.64 3.07 2.10
N VAL A 62 4.48 2.06 1.88
CA VAL A 62 4.23 0.72 2.38
C VAL A 62 4.43 0.68 3.89
N ARG A 63 3.46 0.11 4.59
CA ARG A 63 3.35 -0.07 6.04
C ARG A 63 3.22 -1.56 6.34
N GLU A 64 3.67 -1.94 7.52
CA GLU A 64 3.68 -3.34 7.95
C GLU A 64 2.26 -3.85 8.27
N PRO A 65 1.89 -5.06 7.81
CA PRO A 65 0.55 -5.61 7.99
C PRO A 65 0.35 -6.16 9.41
N THR A 66 -0.48 -5.53 10.23
CA THR A 66 -0.72 -5.99 11.61
C THR A 66 -1.49 -7.31 11.64
N MET A 67 -0.94 -8.34 12.29
CA MET A 67 -1.66 -9.60 12.55
C MET A 67 -2.16 -9.66 13.99
N ARG A 68 -3.29 -10.33 14.21
CA ARG A 68 -3.84 -10.61 15.53
C ARG A 68 -4.28 -12.05 15.63
N LEU A 69 -3.91 -12.68 16.74
CA LEU A 69 -4.47 -13.97 17.13
C LEU A 69 -5.81 -13.70 17.83
N ASN A 70 -6.90 -14.19 17.24
CA ASN A 70 -8.26 -13.98 17.75
C ASN A 70 -8.65 -15.06 18.76
N SER A 71 -8.36 -16.32 18.43
CA SER A 71 -8.64 -17.46 19.30
C SER A 71 -7.73 -18.64 18.96
N VAL A 72 -7.63 -19.57 19.89
CA VAL A 72 -6.89 -20.81 19.76
C VAL A 72 -7.82 -21.95 20.17
N ASN A 73 -7.91 -22.99 19.35
CA ASN A 73 -8.72 -24.16 19.62
C ASN A 73 -7.85 -25.43 19.56
N PHE A 74 -7.81 -26.16 20.65
CA PHE A 74 -7.08 -27.42 20.75
C PHE A 74 -8.01 -28.55 20.36
N LYS A 75 -7.67 -29.33 19.32
CA LYS A 75 -8.53 -30.44 18.88
C LYS A 75 -8.44 -31.64 19.83
N ASP A 76 -7.23 -31.96 20.31
CA ASP A 76 -6.97 -33.14 21.15
C ASP A 76 -5.90 -32.82 22.21
N LEU A 77 -6.27 -32.75 23.48
CA LEU A 77 -5.34 -32.46 24.60
C LEU A 77 -4.57 -33.70 25.10
N ASP A 78 -4.44 -34.73 24.27
CA ASP A 78 -3.67 -35.93 24.61
C ASP A 78 -2.17 -35.67 24.41
N LEU A 79 -1.47 -35.37 25.52
CA LEU A 79 -0.03 -35.10 25.52
C LEU A 79 0.83 -36.32 25.16
N THR A 80 0.26 -37.53 25.06
CA THR A 80 0.99 -38.72 24.60
C THR A 80 1.17 -38.75 23.07
N LYS A 81 0.40 -37.93 22.34
CA LYS A 81 0.43 -37.83 20.87
C LYS A 81 0.78 -36.41 20.44
N ASN A 82 1.02 -36.24 19.15
CA ASN A 82 1.14 -34.90 18.58
C ASN A 82 -0.21 -34.17 18.67
N LEU A 83 -0.17 -32.95 19.16
CA LEU A 83 -1.33 -32.09 19.37
C LEU A 83 -1.59 -31.26 18.12
N THR A 84 -2.84 -31.19 17.69
CA THR A 84 -3.27 -30.27 16.63
C THR A 84 -4.00 -29.07 17.22
N VAL A 85 -3.49 -27.87 16.90
CA VAL A 85 -4.05 -26.59 17.33
C VAL A 85 -4.54 -25.82 16.11
N VAL A 86 -5.75 -25.31 16.16
CA VAL A 86 -6.30 -24.41 15.14
C VAL A 86 -6.35 -23.00 15.70
N ALA A 87 -5.60 -22.10 15.10
CA ALA A 87 -5.55 -20.70 15.46
C ALA A 87 -6.38 -19.87 14.48
N ASP A 88 -7.26 -19.03 15.00
CA ASP A 88 -7.98 -18.03 14.21
C ASP A 88 -7.15 -16.74 14.18
N VAL A 89 -6.73 -16.33 12.98
CA VAL A 89 -5.82 -15.21 12.77
C VAL A 89 -6.46 -14.16 11.88
N SER A 90 -6.40 -12.90 12.31
CA SER A 90 -6.76 -11.73 11.51
C SER A 90 -5.50 -11.04 10.98
N VAL A 91 -5.40 -10.86 9.68
CA VAL A 91 -4.32 -10.12 9.00
C VAL A 91 -4.90 -8.82 8.45
N LYS A 92 -4.50 -7.68 9.02
CA LYS A 92 -4.91 -6.35 8.56
C LYS A 92 -3.83 -5.72 7.70
N ASN A 93 -4.19 -5.32 6.49
CA ASN A 93 -3.32 -4.62 5.56
C ASN A 93 -3.57 -3.11 5.66
N PRO A 94 -2.70 -2.31 6.29
CA PRO A 94 -2.87 -0.86 6.35
C PRO A 94 -2.54 -0.14 5.04
N ASN A 95 -2.00 -0.85 4.04
CA ASN A 95 -1.59 -0.27 2.76
C ASN A 95 -2.77 0.11 1.88
N ALA A 96 -2.58 1.13 1.05
CA ALA A 96 -3.55 1.54 0.03
C ALA A 96 -3.60 0.60 -1.19
N LEU A 97 -2.78 -0.45 -1.19
CA LEU A 97 -2.69 -1.44 -2.27
C LEU A 97 -2.99 -2.84 -1.74
N PRO A 98 -3.60 -3.71 -2.57
CA PRO A 98 -3.83 -5.09 -2.20
C PRO A 98 -2.50 -5.83 -2.07
N PHE A 99 -2.43 -6.71 -1.07
CA PHE A 99 -1.29 -7.58 -0.81
C PHE A 99 -1.71 -9.03 -1.05
N LYS A 100 -1.06 -9.69 -2.01
CA LYS A 100 -1.27 -11.11 -2.28
C LYS A 100 -0.10 -11.90 -1.71
N PHE A 101 -0.38 -12.90 -0.89
CA PHE A 101 0.65 -13.68 -0.20
C PHE A 101 0.53 -15.17 -0.53
N LYS A 102 1.67 -15.85 -0.51
CA LYS A 102 1.77 -17.30 -0.67
C LYS A 102 1.46 -18.00 0.65
N SER A 103 1.46 -19.34 0.63
CA SER A 103 1.41 -20.12 1.86
C SER A 103 2.52 -19.68 2.82
N SER A 104 2.20 -19.59 4.10
CA SER A 104 3.14 -19.21 5.13
C SER A 104 3.52 -20.40 5.99
N THR A 105 4.71 -20.32 6.58
CA THR A 105 5.17 -21.28 7.59
C THR A 105 5.44 -20.53 8.87
N THR A 106 4.87 -21.03 9.96
CA THR A 106 5.05 -20.49 11.30
C THR A 106 5.71 -21.54 12.18
N THR A 107 6.85 -21.21 12.75
CA THR A 107 7.51 -22.03 13.77
C THR A 107 6.96 -21.65 15.13
N LEU A 108 6.53 -22.65 15.92
CA LEU A 108 6.16 -22.47 17.33
C LEU A 108 7.34 -22.86 18.22
N LEU A 109 7.69 -21.98 19.15
CA LEU A 109 8.74 -22.19 20.12
C LEU A 109 8.19 -22.09 21.54
N TYR A 110 8.67 -22.98 22.40
CA TYR A 110 8.49 -22.90 23.85
C TYR A 110 9.87 -22.73 24.47
N ARG A 111 10.08 -21.66 25.24
CA ARG A 111 11.38 -21.32 25.84
C ARG A 111 12.55 -21.42 24.83
N THR A 112 12.38 -20.81 23.66
CA THR A 112 13.33 -20.81 22.51
C THR A 112 13.58 -22.16 21.81
N LYS A 113 12.91 -23.25 22.23
CA LYS A 113 13.00 -24.56 21.58
C LYS A 113 11.82 -24.74 20.63
N GLN A 114 12.09 -25.16 19.40
CA GLN A 114 11.03 -25.45 18.44
C GLN A 114 10.21 -26.67 18.86
N VAL A 115 8.93 -26.44 19.14
CA VAL A 115 7.96 -27.47 19.56
C VAL A 115 6.86 -27.71 18.54
N GLY A 116 6.73 -26.89 17.50
CA GLY A 116 5.70 -27.09 16.48
C GLY A 116 5.91 -26.29 15.21
N VAL A 117 5.07 -26.59 14.22
CA VAL A 117 5.01 -25.89 12.93
C VAL A 117 3.55 -25.71 12.52
N ALA A 118 3.22 -24.53 11.98
CA ALA A 118 1.92 -24.22 11.42
C ALA A 118 2.04 -23.81 9.95
N TYR A 119 0.98 -24.10 9.19
CA TYR A 119 0.87 -23.74 7.79
C TYR A 119 -0.34 -22.82 7.58
N GLY A 120 -0.07 -21.62 7.07
CA GLY A 120 -1.11 -20.68 6.69
C GLY A 120 -1.43 -20.80 5.19
N PRO A 121 -2.71 -20.77 4.78
CA PRO A 121 -3.07 -20.84 3.37
C PRO A 121 -2.64 -19.57 2.62
N PRO A 122 -2.39 -19.65 1.30
CA PRO A 122 -2.20 -18.47 0.48
C PRO A 122 -3.49 -17.64 0.42
N GLY A 123 -3.35 -16.34 0.17
CA GLY A 123 -4.51 -15.46 0.13
C GLY A 123 -4.21 -14.07 -0.40
N GLN A 124 -5.21 -13.21 -0.34
CA GLN A 124 -5.08 -11.81 -0.72
C GLN A 124 -5.86 -10.94 0.27
N VAL A 125 -5.21 -9.89 0.78
CA VAL A 125 -5.86 -8.85 1.58
C VAL A 125 -6.02 -7.61 0.71
N GLY A 126 -7.24 -7.08 0.65
CA GLY A 126 -7.52 -5.83 -0.05
C GLY A 126 -6.79 -4.62 0.54
N ALA A 127 -6.83 -3.50 -0.18
CA ALA A 127 -6.34 -2.22 0.34
C ALA A 127 -7.11 -1.84 1.61
N ARG A 128 -6.39 -1.47 2.69
CA ARG A 128 -6.96 -1.15 4.01
C ARG A 128 -7.86 -2.26 4.60
N GLY A 129 -7.80 -3.47 4.06
CA GLY A 129 -8.67 -4.58 4.40
C GLY A 129 -8.13 -5.44 5.54
N THR A 130 -8.99 -6.30 6.07
CA THR A 130 -8.62 -7.35 7.02
C THR A 130 -9.07 -8.70 6.47
N LEU A 131 -8.18 -9.68 6.48
CA LEU A 131 -8.48 -11.06 6.13
C LEU A 131 -8.41 -11.91 7.40
N ARG A 132 -9.49 -12.63 7.68
CA ARG A 132 -9.53 -13.62 8.77
C ARG A 132 -9.32 -15.01 8.17
N THR A 133 -8.42 -15.78 8.75
CA THR A 133 -8.09 -17.12 8.27
C THR A 133 -7.70 -18.03 9.42
N ASN A 134 -7.94 -19.32 9.23
CA ASN A 134 -7.55 -20.35 10.19
C ASN A 134 -6.19 -20.92 9.82
N VAL A 135 -5.30 -20.98 10.79
CA VAL A 135 -3.97 -21.57 10.67
C VAL A 135 -3.95 -22.85 11.50
N THR A 136 -3.58 -23.95 10.87
CA THR A 136 -3.44 -25.24 11.57
C THR A 136 -2.00 -25.46 11.96
N MET A 137 -1.78 -25.73 13.24
CA MET A 137 -0.49 -25.94 13.86
C MET A 137 -0.39 -27.36 14.40
N ASN A 138 0.72 -28.02 14.09
CA ASN A 138 1.07 -29.32 14.64
C ASN A 138 2.13 -29.13 15.72
N VAL A 139 1.82 -29.57 16.93
CA VAL A 139 2.63 -29.41 18.13
C VAL A 139 3.14 -30.78 18.56
N ILE A 140 4.45 -30.88 18.72
CA ILE A 140 5.14 -32.10 19.13
C ILE A 140 5.15 -32.14 20.65
N SER A 141 4.15 -32.80 21.24
CA SER A 141 3.95 -32.85 22.69
C SER A 141 5.17 -33.42 23.44
N SER A 142 5.89 -34.38 22.86
CA SER A 142 7.11 -34.93 23.46
C SER A 142 8.23 -33.89 23.65
N LYS A 143 8.30 -32.86 22.80
CA LYS A 143 9.25 -31.76 22.96
C LYS A 143 8.83 -30.75 24.03
N LEU A 144 7.52 -30.61 24.28
CA LEU A 144 6.99 -29.79 25.38
C LEU A 144 7.26 -30.50 26.72
N VAL A 145 6.78 -31.73 26.87
CA VAL A 145 6.91 -32.51 28.10
C VAL A 145 8.36 -32.86 28.41
N GLY A 146 9.22 -32.93 27.38
CA GLY A 146 10.66 -33.11 27.55
C GLY A 146 11.39 -31.90 28.14
N ASP A 147 10.75 -30.73 28.25
CA ASP A 147 11.30 -29.58 28.95
C ASP A 147 10.97 -29.64 30.45
N SER A 148 11.98 -29.57 31.31
CA SER A 148 11.84 -29.72 32.76
C SER A 148 10.97 -28.65 33.41
N LYS A 149 10.74 -27.51 32.73
CA LYS A 149 9.93 -26.40 33.23
C LYS A 149 8.49 -26.42 32.72
N PHE A 150 8.16 -27.31 31.79
CA PHE A 150 6.82 -27.38 31.22
C PHE A 150 5.75 -27.65 32.29
N MET A 151 5.93 -28.67 33.14
CA MET A 151 4.96 -29.00 34.19
C MET A 151 4.85 -27.91 35.26
N GLU A 152 5.94 -27.18 35.53
CA GLU A 152 5.94 -26.04 36.46
C GLU A 152 5.14 -24.87 35.89
N ASP A 153 5.35 -24.53 34.61
CA ASP A 153 4.61 -23.47 33.93
C ASP A 153 3.13 -23.85 33.76
N VAL A 154 2.84 -25.13 33.50
CA VAL A 154 1.47 -25.65 33.53
C VAL A 154 0.82 -25.48 34.90
N GLY A 155 1.55 -25.78 35.99
CA GLY A 155 1.08 -25.59 37.35
C GLY A 155 0.85 -24.11 37.73
N LYS A 156 1.56 -23.18 37.08
CA LYS A 156 1.32 -21.73 37.22
C LYS A 156 0.07 -21.25 36.46
N GLY A 157 -0.48 -22.08 35.57
CA GLY A 157 -1.72 -21.82 34.85
C GLY A 157 -1.58 -21.09 33.51
N SER A 158 -0.36 -20.67 33.13
CA SER A 158 -0.10 -19.98 31.87
C SER A 158 1.17 -20.46 31.17
N LEU A 159 1.14 -20.44 29.83
CA LEU A 159 2.26 -20.79 28.97
C LEU A 159 2.63 -19.61 28.09
N GLU A 160 3.91 -19.26 28.12
CA GLU A 160 4.49 -18.30 27.19
C GLU A 160 5.05 -19.05 25.97
N LEU A 161 4.58 -18.64 24.80
CA LEU A 161 4.91 -19.23 23.51
C LEU A 161 5.45 -18.14 22.59
N GLU A 162 6.51 -18.47 21.86
CA GLU A 162 7.03 -17.63 20.80
C GLU A 162 6.67 -18.21 19.45
N THR A 163 6.38 -17.35 18.49
CA THR A 163 6.13 -17.76 17.11
C THR A 163 7.00 -16.96 16.16
N SER A 164 7.51 -17.63 15.13
CA SER A 164 8.27 -17.01 14.06
C SER A 164 7.64 -17.39 12.72
N THR A 165 7.06 -16.41 12.04
CA THR A 165 6.33 -16.59 10.78
C THR A 165 7.07 -15.90 9.65
N MET A 166 7.21 -16.60 8.52
CA MET A 166 7.70 -16.02 7.28
C MET A 166 6.63 -16.14 6.19
N VAL A 167 6.30 -15.01 5.57
CA VAL A 167 5.27 -14.90 4.53
C VAL A 167 5.85 -14.18 3.33
N GLY A 168 6.00 -14.89 2.21
CA GLY A 168 6.35 -14.29 0.94
C GLY A 168 5.11 -13.84 0.16
N GLY A 169 5.18 -12.69 -0.48
CA GLY A 169 4.05 -12.10 -1.18
C GLY A 169 4.44 -11.15 -2.31
N LYS A 170 3.40 -10.51 -2.87
CA LYS A 170 3.47 -9.58 -3.98
C LYS A 170 2.50 -8.42 -3.73
N VAL A 171 2.99 -7.21 -3.95
CA VAL A 171 2.17 -5.99 -4.02
C VAL A 171 2.07 -5.57 -5.48
N THR A 172 0.86 -5.22 -5.92
CA THR A 172 0.62 -4.69 -7.28
C THR A 172 0.40 -3.19 -7.21
N ILE A 173 1.31 -2.43 -7.80
CA ILE A 173 1.29 -0.97 -7.89
C ILE A 173 0.68 -0.57 -9.24
N LEU A 174 -0.38 0.25 -9.20
CA LEU A 174 -1.09 0.75 -10.40
C LEU A 174 -1.58 -0.35 -11.36
N GLY A 175 -1.79 -1.59 -10.87
CA GLY A 175 -2.23 -2.73 -11.68
C GLY A 175 -1.16 -3.39 -12.55
N ILE A 176 -0.01 -2.74 -12.78
CA ILE A 176 0.99 -3.17 -13.78
C ILE A 176 2.27 -3.66 -13.09
N PHE A 177 2.76 -2.94 -12.09
CA PHE A 177 4.05 -3.21 -11.47
C PHE A 177 3.89 -4.13 -10.26
N LYS A 178 4.47 -5.33 -10.34
CA LYS A 178 4.44 -6.31 -9.25
C LYS A 178 5.78 -6.30 -8.53
N ARG A 179 5.76 -6.05 -7.23
CA ARG A 179 6.96 -6.10 -6.38
C ARG A 179 6.85 -7.25 -5.39
N HIS A 180 7.91 -8.05 -5.28
CA HIS A 180 8.00 -9.09 -4.26
C HIS A 180 8.21 -8.47 -2.90
N VAL A 181 7.59 -9.06 -1.90
CA VAL A 181 7.66 -8.60 -0.52
C VAL A 181 7.76 -9.81 0.37
N ASP A 182 8.76 -9.84 1.22
CA ASP A 182 8.88 -10.84 2.27
C ASP A 182 8.60 -10.20 3.62
N VAL A 183 7.67 -10.78 4.37
CA VAL A 183 7.28 -10.32 5.69
C VAL A 183 7.70 -11.38 6.70
N MET A 184 8.57 -10.99 7.63
CA MET A 184 8.90 -11.79 8.80
C MET A 184 8.17 -11.22 10.01
N MET A 185 7.60 -12.09 10.82
CA MET A 185 6.88 -11.71 12.03
C MET A 185 7.31 -12.59 13.18
N LYS A 186 7.58 -11.97 14.32
CA LYS A 186 7.83 -12.66 15.58
C LYS A 186 6.78 -12.23 16.59
N CYS A 187 6.12 -13.17 17.24
CA CYS A 187 5.18 -12.86 18.31
C CYS A 187 5.48 -13.64 19.57
N SER A 188 5.37 -12.98 20.72
CA SER A 188 5.30 -13.60 22.04
C SER A 188 3.83 -13.59 22.48
N VAL A 189 3.31 -14.76 22.85
CA VAL A 189 1.91 -14.96 23.22
C VAL A 189 1.87 -15.68 24.57
N SER A 190 1.11 -15.13 25.50
CA SER A 190 0.81 -15.77 26.78
C SER A 190 -0.60 -16.34 26.74
N VAL A 191 -0.72 -17.65 26.97
CA VAL A 191 -1.99 -18.37 26.93
C VAL A 191 -2.29 -18.96 28.30
N GLU A 192 -3.51 -18.72 28.80
CA GLU A 192 -4.03 -19.39 29.98
C GLU A 192 -4.48 -20.80 29.61
N ILE A 193 -4.00 -21.81 30.32
CA ILE A 193 -4.18 -23.22 29.95
C ILE A 193 -5.61 -23.69 30.23
N GLY A 194 -6.16 -23.31 31.39
CA GLY A 194 -7.47 -23.77 31.82
C GLY A 194 -8.61 -23.25 30.95
N SER A 195 -8.54 -21.98 30.54
CA SER A 195 -9.57 -21.33 29.72
C SER A 195 -9.24 -21.26 28.22
N GLN A 196 -8.01 -21.61 27.85
CA GLN A 196 -7.46 -21.49 26.49
C GLN A 196 -7.53 -20.06 25.93
N LYS A 197 -7.53 -19.06 26.82
CA LYS A 197 -7.58 -17.65 26.44
C LYS A 197 -6.18 -17.08 26.26
N ILE A 198 -6.08 -16.15 25.32
CA ILE A 198 -4.89 -15.33 25.12
C ILE A 198 -4.91 -14.24 26.19
N LEU A 199 -3.95 -14.27 27.10
CA LEU A 199 -3.78 -13.26 28.16
C LEU A 199 -3.08 -12.02 27.60
N ASP A 200 -2.01 -12.23 26.84
CA ASP A 200 -1.26 -11.16 26.20
C ASP A 200 -0.68 -11.64 24.86
N GLN A 201 -0.49 -10.70 23.94
CA GLN A 201 0.21 -10.95 22.68
C GLN A 201 0.99 -9.71 22.26
N HIS A 202 2.28 -9.90 21.98
CA HIS A 202 3.14 -8.87 21.41
C HIS A 202 3.73 -9.38 20.10
N CYS A 203 3.51 -8.65 19.01
CA CYS A 203 4.00 -9.02 17.68
C CYS A 203 4.89 -7.91 17.10
N ALA A 204 6.11 -8.28 16.73
CA ALA A 204 7.04 -7.45 15.98
C ALA A 204 7.12 -7.94 14.52
N GLN A 205 7.10 -6.98 13.60
CA GLN A 205 7.09 -7.25 12.17
C GLN A 205 8.31 -6.61 11.52
N ARG A 206 8.81 -7.25 10.47
CA ARG A 206 9.87 -6.73 9.61
C ARG A 206 9.57 -7.11 8.17
N MET A 207 9.66 -6.13 7.29
CA MET A 207 9.34 -6.29 5.88
C MET A 207 10.57 -6.00 4.99
N TRP A 208 10.75 -6.82 3.96
CA TRP A 208 11.80 -6.71 2.94
C TRP A 208 11.14 -6.58 1.56
N LEU A 209 11.72 -5.75 0.69
CA LEU A 209 11.15 -5.28 -0.59
C LEU A 209 12.06 -5.55 -1.78
#